data_AF-A0A935NER2-F1
#
_entry.id   AF-A0A935NER2-F1
#
_cell.length_a   1.000
_cell.length_b   1.000
_cell.length_c   1.000
_cell.angle_alpha   90.00
_cell.angle_beta   90.00
_cell.angle_gamma   90.00
#
_symmetry.space_group_name_H-M   'P 1'
#
loop_
_entity.id
_entity.type
_entity.pdbx_description
1 polymer ?
#
loop_
_entity_poly.entity_id
_entity_poly.type
_entity_poly.pdbx_seq_one_letter_code
_entity_poly.pdbx_strand_id
1 'polypeptide(L)'
;MHTAPDSWNQTDFLAFLLVYAGHTDFEFSAREQQFVIEQTNEEACIKALNLYRLQSDYDNIETIELNINRFYTTQSSREQLFTQIKQLFESDADFSTIEKNTWRILHHILDDE
;
A
#
# COMPACT_ATOMS: atom_id res chain seq x y z
N MET A 1 -7.73 18.75 -1.79
CA MET A 1 -7.45 17.46 -2.43
C MET A 1 -5.93 17.35 -2.53
N HIS A 2 -5.30 16.65 -1.60
CA HIS A 2 -3.89 16.24 -1.75
C HIS A 2 -3.94 14.88 -2.44
N THR A 3 -3.97 14.88 -3.77
CA THR A 3 -3.83 13.64 -4.54
C THR A 3 -2.35 13.29 -4.65
N ALA A 4 -2.05 12.02 -4.94
CA ALA A 4 -0.72 11.63 -5.41
C ALA A 4 -0.24 12.59 -6.52
N PRO A 5 1.02 13.04 -6.50
CA PRO A 5 1.54 13.90 -7.55
C PRO A 5 1.50 13.15 -8.89
N ASP A 6 1.12 13.84 -9.97
CA ASP A 6 1.03 13.31 -11.34
C ASP A 6 2.29 12.55 -11.81
N SER A 7 3.42 12.89 -11.19
CA SER A 7 4.76 12.36 -11.38
C SER A 7 5.00 10.96 -10.83
N TRP A 8 4.07 10.37 -10.07
CA TRP A 8 4.25 9.01 -9.56
C TRP A 8 4.37 8.00 -10.68
N ASN A 9 5.31 7.08 -10.51
CA ASN A 9 5.40 5.87 -11.30
C ASN A 9 4.83 4.68 -10.50
N GLN A 10 4.78 3.50 -11.13
CA GLN A 10 4.24 2.29 -10.49
C GLN A 10 4.97 1.94 -9.18
N THR A 11 6.28 2.21 -9.08
CA THR A 11 7.08 1.93 -7.89
C THR A 11 6.72 2.86 -6.73
N ASP A 12 6.50 4.16 -6.99
CA ASP A 12 6.04 5.10 -5.97
C ASP A 12 4.65 4.68 -5.44
N PHE A 13 3.75 4.28 -6.33
CA PHE A 13 2.41 3.83 -5.94
C PHE A 13 2.44 2.49 -5.18
N LEU A 14 3.26 1.52 -5.61
CA LEU A 14 3.45 0.27 -4.89
C LEU A 14 3.95 0.53 -3.46
N ALA A 15 4.92 1.44 -3.29
CA ALA A 15 5.44 1.79 -1.98
C ALA A 15 4.33 2.39 -1.10
N PHE A 16 3.52 3.29 -1.65
CA PHE A 16 2.40 3.90 -0.93
C PHE A 16 1.37 2.86 -0.48
N LEU A 17 0.99 1.95 -1.36
CA LEU A 17 0.02 0.92 -1.05
C LEU A 17 0.53 -0.03 0.04
N LEU A 18 1.80 -0.45 -0.04
CA LEU A 18 2.39 -1.34 0.96
C LEU A 18 2.56 -0.62 2.31
N VAL A 19 2.92 0.67 2.31
CA VAL A 19 2.94 1.48 3.55
C VAL A 19 1.55 1.55 4.16
N TYR A 20 0.52 1.87 3.37
CA TYR A 20 -0.86 1.88 3.85
C TYR A 20 -1.29 0.50 4.38
N ALA A 21 -0.89 -0.57 3.70
CA ALA A 21 -1.17 -1.93 4.13
C ALA A 21 -0.48 -2.29 5.46
N GLY A 22 0.78 -1.92 5.68
CA GLY A 22 1.50 -2.26 6.91
C GLY A 22 1.14 -1.38 8.10
N HIS A 23 0.82 -0.10 7.89
CA HIS A 23 0.73 0.89 8.97
C HIS A 23 -0.63 0.90 9.73
N THR A 24 -1.25 -0.28 9.86
CA THR A 24 -2.68 -0.42 10.22
C THR A 24 -2.96 -0.41 11.72
N ASP A 25 -1.93 -0.62 12.54
CA ASP A 25 -2.01 -0.52 14.01
C ASP A 25 -1.02 0.51 14.59
N PHE A 26 -0.70 1.58 13.84
CA PHE A 26 0.28 2.61 14.22
C PHE A 26 1.74 2.13 14.38
N GLU A 27 1.98 0.82 14.35
CA GLU A 27 3.31 0.22 14.21
C GLU A 27 3.57 -0.11 12.75
N PHE A 28 4.67 0.42 12.22
CA PHE A 28 5.27 -0.01 10.96
C PHE A 28 6.69 -0.45 11.29
N SER A 29 6.88 -1.77 11.33
CA SER A 29 8.07 -2.38 11.88
C SER A 29 9.27 -2.17 10.95
N ALA A 30 10.49 -2.26 11.50
CA ALA A 30 11.69 -2.17 10.68
C ALA A 30 11.75 -3.29 9.61
N ARG A 31 11.11 -4.44 9.85
CA ARG A 31 11.03 -5.54 8.87
C ARG A 31 10.07 -5.20 7.73
N GLU A 32 8.92 -4.65 8.05
CA GLU A 32 7.94 -4.21 7.07
C GLU A 32 8.51 -3.07 6.22
N GLN A 33 9.16 -2.08 6.85
CA GLN A 33 9.85 -1.02 6.14
C GLN A 33 10.92 -1.58 5.18
N GLN A 34 11.74 -2.52 5.67
CA GLN A 34 12.75 -3.18 4.84
C GLN A 34 12.12 -3.94 3.67
N PHE A 35 11.02 -4.65 3.91
CA PHE A 35 10.27 -5.34 2.85
C PHE A 35 9.76 -4.35 1.79
N VAL A 36 9.19 -3.22 2.19
CA VAL A 36 8.74 -2.19 1.23
C VAL A 36 9.91 -1.67 0.40
N ILE A 37 11.07 -1.41 1.03
CA ILE A 37 12.28 -0.97 0.32
C ILE A 37 12.75 -2.02 -0.69
N GLU A 38 12.75 -3.31 -0.33
CA GLU A 38 13.14 -4.42 -1.19
C GLU A 38 12.23 -4.60 -2.41
N GLN A 39 10.92 -4.36 -2.24
CA GLN A 39 9.93 -4.42 -3.32
C GLN A 39 9.90 -3.17 -4.19
N THR A 40 10.47 -2.06 -3.72
CA THR A 40 10.41 -0.75 -4.37
C THR A 40 11.79 -0.09 -4.44
N ASN A 41 12.06 0.84 -3.53
CA ASN A 41 13.36 1.43 -3.19
C ASN A 41 13.19 2.38 -2.00
N GLU A 42 14.30 2.81 -1.42
CA GLU A 42 14.31 3.71 -0.26
C GLU A 42 13.61 5.04 -0.53
N GLU A 43 13.80 5.63 -1.71
CA GLU A 43 13.21 6.93 -2.06
C GLU A 43 11.68 6.83 -2.13
N ALA A 44 11.14 5.80 -2.78
CA ALA A 44 9.71 5.54 -2.89
C ALA A 44 9.09 5.28 -1.51
N CYS A 45 9.75 4.50 -0.65
CA CYS A 45 9.31 4.23 0.71
C CYS A 45 9.22 5.53 1.55
N ILE A 46 10.23 6.40 1.47
CA ILE A 46 10.24 7.68 2.19
C ILE A 46 9.12 8.60 1.69
N LYS A 47 8.92 8.69 0.36
CA LYS A 47 7.81 9.48 -0.23
C LYS A 47 6.45 8.97 0.26
N ALA A 48 6.26 7.66 0.24
CA ALA A 48 5.05 6.99 0.69
C ALA A 48 4.75 7.29 2.16
N LEU A 49 5.72 7.09 3.05
CA LEU A 49 5.59 7.38 4.48
C LEU A 49 5.26 8.85 4.75
N ASN A 50 5.93 9.77 4.05
CA ASN A 50 5.66 11.20 4.20
C ASN A 50 4.22 11.55 3.79
N LEU A 51 3.74 11.02 2.65
CA LEU A 51 2.38 11.29 2.20
C LEU A 51 1.34 10.67 3.15
N TYR A 52 1.51 9.40 3.51
CA TYR A 52 0.61 8.68 4.42
C TYR A 52 0.41 9.42 5.74
N ARG A 53 1.50 9.94 6.33
CA ARG A 53 1.47 10.70 7.61
C ARG A 53 0.84 12.08 7.50
N LEU A 54 0.77 12.65 6.30
CA LEU A 54 0.15 13.97 6.05
C LEU A 54 -1.34 13.87 5.71
N GLN A 55 -1.82 12.68 5.37
CA GLN A 55 -3.18 12.40 4.89
C GLN A 55 -4.05 11.77 5.99
N SER A 56 -5.36 11.98 5.90
CA SER A 56 -6.31 11.18 6.68
C SER A 56 -6.49 9.79 6.05
N ASP A 57 -7.02 8.82 6.79
CA ASP A 57 -7.41 7.52 6.23
C ASP A 57 -8.28 7.65 4.98
N TYR A 58 -9.22 8.61 4.99
CA TYR A 58 -10.06 8.90 3.82
C TYR A 58 -9.23 9.34 2.61
N ASP A 59 -8.30 10.29 2.78
CA ASP A 59 -7.46 10.78 1.69
C ASP A 59 -6.50 9.68 1.18
N ASN A 60 -6.02 8.81 2.08
CA ASN A 60 -5.19 7.66 1.73
C ASN A 60 -5.96 6.66 0.85
N ILE A 61 -7.20 6.32 1.23
CA ILE A 61 -8.08 5.43 0.46
C ILE A 61 -8.38 6.05 -0.91
N GLU A 62 -8.78 7.32 -0.96
CA GLU A 62 -9.04 8.03 -2.23
C GLU A 62 -7.80 8.01 -3.14
N THR A 63 -6.60 8.19 -2.56
CA THR A 63 -5.33 8.10 -3.30
C THR A 63 -5.13 6.71 -3.91
N ILE A 64 -5.46 5.63 -3.18
CA ILE A 64 -5.38 4.26 -3.67
C ILE A 64 -6.36 4.04 -4.83
N GLU A 65 -7.62 4.42 -4.67
CA GLU A 65 -8.68 4.25 -5.67
C GLU A 65 -8.36 4.99 -6.99
N LEU A 66 -7.80 6.20 -6.89
CA LEU A 66 -7.43 7.00 -8.06
C LEU A 66 -6.24 6.41 -8.84
N ASN A 67 -5.29 5.77 -8.15
CA ASN A 67 -4.04 5.31 -8.76
C ASN A 67 -4.04 3.82 -9.11
N ILE A 68 -4.88 3.00 -8.46
CA ILE A 68 -4.95 1.57 -8.78
C ILE A 68 -5.37 1.34 -10.23
N ASN A 69 -6.35 2.10 -10.71
CA ASN A 69 -6.83 2.06 -12.08
C ASN A 69 -5.83 2.63 -13.09
N ARG A 70 -4.79 3.35 -12.63
CA ARG A 70 -3.72 3.86 -13.49
C ARG A 70 -2.59 2.86 -13.66
N PHE A 71 -2.20 2.17 -12.59
CA PHE A 71 -1.00 1.32 -12.59
C PHE A 71 -1.28 -0.19 -12.61
N TYR A 72 -2.46 -0.63 -12.17
CA TYR A 72 -2.85 -2.04 -12.07
C TYR A 72 -4.20 -2.27 -12.75
N THR A 73 -4.20 -2.10 -14.06
CA THR A 73 -5.39 -2.15 -14.93
C THR A 73 -5.86 -3.57 -15.28
N THR A 74 -5.02 -4.59 -15.05
CA THR A 74 -5.34 -5.97 -15.40
C THR A 74 -5.52 -6.83 -14.16
N GLN A 75 -6.39 -7.83 -14.26
CA GLN A 75 -6.60 -8.80 -13.19
C GLN A 75 -5.29 -9.43 -12.72
N SER A 76 -4.44 -9.87 -13.66
CA SER A 76 -3.15 -10.48 -13.31
C SER A 76 -2.23 -9.52 -12.54
N SER A 77 -2.20 -8.24 -12.91
CA SER A 77 -1.43 -7.25 -12.14
C SER A 77 -1.98 -7.03 -10.73
N ARG A 78 -3.31 -7.06 -10.56
CA ARG A 78 -3.96 -6.95 -9.24
C ARG A 78 -3.72 -8.19 -8.38
N GLU A 79 -3.70 -9.38 -8.97
CA GLU A 79 -3.34 -10.63 -8.26
C GLU A 79 -1.89 -10.62 -7.75
N GLN A 80 -0.96 -10.07 -8.54
CA GLN A 80 0.42 -9.87 -8.09
C GLN A 80 0.49 -8.91 -6.90
N LEU A 81 -0.27 -7.82 -6.94
CA LEU A 81 -0.36 -6.84 -5.87
C LEU A 81 -0.91 -7.46 -4.58
N PHE A 82 -1.97 -8.26 -4.67
CA PHE A 82 -2.51 -9.02 -3.54
C PHE A 82 -1.46 -9.95 -2.93
N THR A 83 -0.67 -10.61 -3.77
CA THR A 83 0.41 -11.49 -3.31
C THR A 83 1.45 -10.70 -2.53
N GLN A 84 1.85 -9.52 -3.00
CA GLN A 84 2.82 -8.66 -2.31
C GLN A 84 2.29 -8.12 -0.98
N ILE A 85 1.02 -7.70 -0.93
CA ILE A 85 0.36 -7.27 0.32
C ILE A 85 0.33 -8.41 1.33
N LYS A 86 -0.01 -9.62 0.88
CA LYS A 86 -0.02 -10.80 1.75
C LYS A 86 1.38 -11.13 2.30
N GLN A 87 2.40 -11.05 1.45
CA GLN A 87 3.80 -11.27 1.86
C GLN A 87 4.28 -10.21 2.87
N LEU A 88 3.83 -8.96 2.74
CA LEU A 88 4.11 -7.91 3.72
C LEU A 88 3.55 -8.30 5.09
N PHE A 89 2.29 -8.71 5.16
CA PHE A 89 1.68 -9.15 6.42
C PHE A 89 2.31 -10.41 7.01
N GLU A 90 2.85 -11.30 6.17
CA GLU A 90 3.59 -12.48 6.61
C GLU A 90 5.05 -12.16 6.99
N SER A 91 5.52 -10.91 6.78
CA SER A 91 6.91 -10.51 7.04
C SER A 91 7.23 -10.31 8.52
N ASP A 92 6.22 -9.94 9.32
CA ASP A 92 6.22 -10.13 10.76
C ASP A 92 5.33 -11.33 11.11
N ALA A 93 5.78 -12.19 12.02
CA ALA A 93 5.19 -13.52 12.23
C ALA A 93 3.77 -13.52 12.86
N ASP A 94 3.10 -12.38 12.88
CA ASP A 94 1.89 -12.13 13.66
C ASP A 94 0.81 -11.49 12.76
N PHE A 95 0.21 -12.30 11.88
CA PHE A 95 -0.89 -11.84 11.03
C PHE A 95 -2.11 -11.53 11.90
N SER A 96 -2.20 -10.29 12.38
CA SER A 96 -3.11 -9.92 13.47
C SER A 96 -4.56 -9.69 12.99
N THR A 97 -5.47 -9.40 13.90
CA THR A 97 -6.88 -9.12 13.55
C THR A 97 -7.03 -7.80 12.77
N ILE A 98 -6.07 -6.89 12.90
CA ILE A 98 -6.14 -5.53 12.34
C ILE A 98 -5.77 -5.55 10.86
N GLU A 99 -4.77 -6.36 10.50
CA GLU A 99 -4.42 -6.65 9.11
C GLU A 99 -5.60 -7.25 8.32
N LYS A 100 -6.52 -7.98 8.98
CA LYS A 100 -7.74 -8.50 8.33
C LYS A 100 -8.70 -7.40 7.90
N ASN A 101 -8.79 -6.30 8.66
CA ASN A 101 -9.65 -5.17 8.29
C ASN A 101 -9.06 -4.43 7.10
N THR A 102 -7.75 -4.16 7.13
CA THR A 102 -7.06 -3.51 6.01
C THR A 102 -7.05 -4.38 4.77
N TRP A 103 -6.81 -5.68 4.93
CA TRP A 103 -6.97 -6.64 3.84
C TRP A 103 -8.37 -6.58 3.25
N ARG A 104 -9.43 -6.50 4.08
CA ARG A 104 -10.81 -6.40 3.57
C ARG A 104 -11.06 -5.10 2.81
N ILE A 105 -10.55 -3.97 3.29
CA ILE A 105 -10.67 -2.67 2.59
C ILE A 105 -9.94 -2.73 1.25
N LEU A 106 -8.67 -3.17 1.26
CA LEU A 106 -7.87 -3.30 0.05
C LEU A 106 -8.49 -4.30 -0.91
N HIS A 107 -8.97 -5.45 -0.42
CA HIS A 107 -9.66 -6.42 -1.26
C HIS A 107 -10.89 -5.82 -1.92
N HIS A 108 -11.70 -5.03 -1.21
CA HIS A 108 -12.84 -4.37 -1.85
C HIS A 108 -12.40 -3.40 -2.95
N ILE A 109 -11.39 -2.58 -2.70
CA ILE A 109 -10.87 -1.61 -3.69
C ILE A 109 -10.27 -2.30 -4.91
N LEU A 110 -9.58 -3.43 -4.70
CA LEU A 110 -8.86 -4.16 -5.73
C LEU A 110 -9.74 -5.14 -6.50
N ASP A 111 -10.84 -5.61 -5.91
CA ASP A 111 -11.79 -6.57 -6.51
C ASP A 111 -12.99 -5.88 -7.18
N ASP A 112 -13.13 -4.55 -7.04
CA ASP A 112 -14.15 -3.79 -7.76
C ASP A 112 -13.86 -3.85 -9.28
N GLU A 113 -14.66 -4.67 -9.98
CA GLU A 113 -14.83 -4.78 -11.44
C GLU A 113 -15.76 -3.69 -12.00
#